data_AF-A0A1T4ZDG1-F1
#
_entry.id   AF-A0A1T4ZDG1-F1
#
_cell.length_a   1.000
_cell.length_b   1.000
_cell.length_c   1.000
_cell.angle_alpha   90.00
_cell.angle_beta   90.00
_cell.angle_gamma   90.00
#
_symmetry.space_group_name_H-M   'P 1'
#
loop_
_entity.id
_entity.type
_entity.pdbx_description
1 polymer ?
#
loop_
_entity_poly.entity_id
_entity_poly.type
_entity_poly.pdbx_seq_one_letter_code
_entity_poly.pdbx_strand_id
1 'polypeptide(L)' 'MGTQEQARALMMRHHHTIKNRQQSLLNRVSDQVGAEPGDPTTIQGKPSAHSASSYGRSNATMS' A
#
# COMPACT_ATOMS: atom_id res chain seq x y z
N MET A 1 -13.89 -13.14 -19.44
CA MET A 1 -13.55 -12.53 -18.13
C MET A 1 -14.80 -11.86 -17.57
N GLY A 2 -15.29 -12.30 -16.42
CA GLY A 2 -16.47 -11.68 -15.78
C GLY A 2 -16.13 -10.34 -15.14
N THR A 3 -17.10 -9.44 -15.06
CA THR A 3 -16.97 -8.13 -14.37
C THR A 3 -16.52 -8.29 -12.91
N GLN A 4 -16.94 -9.37 -12.26
CA GLN A 4 -16.58 -9.72 -10.88
C GLN A 4 -15.09 -10.08 -10.73
N GLU A 5 -14.53 -10.79 -11.70
CA GLU A 5 -13.10 -11.12 -11.77
C GLU A 5 -12.26 -9.85 -11.91
N GLN A 6 -12.70 -8.94 -12.79
CA GLN A 6 -12.02 -7.65 -13.01
C GLN A 6 -12.08 -6.76 -11.76
N ALA A 7 -13.24 -6.69 -11.10
CA ALA A 7 -13.39 -5.95 -9.85
C ALA A 7 -12.48 -6.51 -8.75
N ARG A 8 -12.39 -7.84 -8.64
CA ARG A 8 -11.48 -8.52 -7.70
C ARG A 8 -10.02 -8.20 -8.01
N ALA A 9 -9.61 -8.30 -9.27
CA ALA A 9 -8.24 -7.97 -9.69
C ALA A 9 -7.88 -6.51 -9.38
N LEU A 10 -8.81 -5.57 -9.60
CA LEU A 10 -8.63 -4.16 -9.27
C LEU A 10 -8.45 -3.94 -7.76
N MET A 11 -9.31 -4.55 -6.94
CA MET A 11 -9.20 -4.46 -5.48
C MET A 11 -7.89 -5.07 -4.96
N MET A 12 -7.48 -6.23 -5.47
CA MET A 12 -6.23 -6.87 -5.09
C MET A 12 -5.01 -6.02 -5.48
N ARG A 13 -5.01 -5.44 -6.68
CA ARG A 13 -3.94 -4.53 -7.11
C ARG A 13 -3.87 -3.28 -6.23
N HIS A 14 -5.01 -2.71 -5.88
CA HIS A 14 -5.08 -1.56 -4.98
C HIS A 14 -4.53 -1.90 -3.59
N HIS A 15 -4.90 -3.06 -3.05
CA HIS A 15 -4.41 -3.56 -1.77
C HIS A 15 -2.88 -3.73 -1.77
N HIS A 16 -2.31 -4.36 -2.80
CA HIS A 16 -0.85 -4.49 -2.94
C HIS A 16 -0.14 -3.14 -3.00
N THR A 17 -0.72 -2.17 -3.70
CA THR A 17 -0.13 -0.81 -3.82
C THR A 17 -0.04 -0.12 -2.46
N ILE A 18 -1.11 -0.21 -1.66
CA ILE A 18 -1.15 0.34 -0.30
C ILE A 18 -0.11 -0.34 0.58
N LYS A 19 -0.05 -1.68 0.56
CA LYS A 19 0.90 -2.45 1.35
C LYS A 19 2.35 -2.09 1.03
N ASN A 20 2.70 -2.03 -0.26
CA ASN A 20 4.05 -1.69 -0.69
C ASN A 20 4.46 -0.28 -0.23
N ARG A 21 3.53 0.68 -0.29
CA ARG A 21 3.79 2.05 0.18
C ARG A 21 3.95 2.11 1.70
N GLN A 22 3.12 1.39 2.45
CA GLN A 22 3.26 1.28 3.90
C GLN A 22 4.59 0.66 4.29
N GLN A 23 5.02 -0.41 3.61
CA GLN A 23 6.33 -1.01 3.85
C GLN A 23 7.47 -0.05 3.56
N SER A 24 7.42 0.68 2.45
CA SER A 24 8.47 1.65 2.10
C SER A 24 8.59 2.77 3.14
N LEU A 25 7.46 3.25 3.69
CA LEU A 25 7.47 4.25 4.75
C LEU A 25 8.02 3.69 6.06
N LEU A 26 7.62 2.47 6.44
CA LEU A 26 8.14 1.80 7.63
C LEU A 26 9.64 1.59 7.54
N ASN A 27 10.13 1.05 6.41
CA ASN A 27 11.58 0.87 6.20
C ASN A 27 12.34 2.19 6.32
N ARG A 28 11.85 3.26 5.70
CA ARG A 28 12.50 4.57 5.79
C ARG A 28 12.58 5.10 7.23
N VAL A 29 11.53 4.89 8.03
CA VAL A 29 11.51 5.31 9.45
C VAL A 29 12.40 4.39 10.29
N SER A 30 12.38 3.09 10.04
CA SER A 30 13.28 2.11 10.65
C SER A 30 14.75 2.50 10.46
N ASP A 31 15.14 2.83 9.22
CA ASP A 31 16.50 3.31 8.90
C ASP A 31 16.86 4.59 9.66
N GLN A 32 15.91 5.52 9.83
CA GLN A 32 16.14 6.78 10.56
C GLN A 32 16.31 6.58 12.07
N VAL A 33 15.59 5.62 12.65
CA VAL A 33 15.59 5.37 14.10
C VAL A 33 16.65 4.32 14.48
N GLY A 34 17.34 3.71 13.50
CA GLY A 34 18.31 2.64 13.72
C GLY A 34 17.64 1.33 14.17
N ALA A 35 16.37 1.12 13.81
CA ALA A 35 15.63 -0.09 14.08
C ALA A 35 15.71 -1.03 12.86
N GLU A 36 15.84 -2.34 13.10
CA GLU A 36 15.79 -3.32 12.02
C GLU A 36 14.41 -3.27 11.32
N PRO A 37 14.36 -3.26 9.97
CA PRO A 37 13.11 -3.32 9.25
C PRO A 37 12.40 -4.66 9.56
N GLY A 38 11.24 -4.57 10.21
CA GLY A 38 10.42 -5.73 10.56
C GLY A 38 9.85 -6.45 9.34
N ASP A 39 9.42 -7.70 9.54
CA ASP A 39 8.87 -8.54 8.49
C ASP A 39 7.69 -7.88 7.76
N PRO A 40 7.71 -7.80 6.41
CA PRO A 40 6.65 -7.16 5.63
C PRO A 40 5.33 -7.94 5.64
N THR A 41 5.31 -9.10 6.27
CA THR A 41 4.13 -9.96 6.43
C THR A 41 3.23 -9.47 7.56
N THR A 42 3.74 -8.67 8.49
CA THR A 42 3.00 -8.16 9.65
C THR A 42 2.21 -6.87 9.36
N ILE A 43 2.33 -6.28 8.16
CA ILE A 43 1.39 -5.25 7.69
C ILE A 43 0.03 -5.91 7.50
N GLN A 44 -0.70 -6.05 8.60
CA GLN A 44 -2.03 -6.65 8.67
C GLN A 44 -3.05 -5.53 8.87
N GLY A 45 -4.09 -5.56 8.03
CA GLY A 45 -5.22 -4.66 8.15
C GLY A 45 -6.02 -4.60 6.87
N LYS A 46 -7.34 -4.49 7.00
CA LYS A 46 -8.18 -4.07 5.87
C LYS A 46 -7.74 -2.64 5.50
N PRO A 47 -7.50 -2.33 4.21
CA PRO A 47 -7.26 -0.96 3.79
C PRO A 47 -8.36 -0.07 4.35
N SER A 48 -8.02 0.92 5.18
CA SER A 48 -9.02 1.87 5.65
C SER A 48 -9.55 2.65 4.45
N ALA A 49 -10.81 3.09 4.46
CA ALA A 49 -11.35 3.90 3.37
C ALA A 49 -10.47 5.15 3.10
N HIS A 50 -9.82 5.66 4.14
CA HIS A 50 -8.89 6.79 4.06
C HIS A 50 -7.55 6.43 3.37
N SER A 51 -7.15 5.15 3.39
CA SER A 51 -5.97 4.66 2.67
C SER A 51 -6.12 4.82 1.16
N ALA A 52 -7.33 4.67 0.63
CA ALA A 52 -7.59 4.89 -0.80
C ALA A 52 -7.44 6.36 -1.21
N SER A 53 -7.79 7.30 -0.32
CA SER A 53 -7.64 8.74 -0.54
C SER A 53 -6.18 9.19 -0.38
N SER A 54 -5.52 8.73 0.69
CA SER A 54 -4.15 9.16 1.03
C SER A 54 -3.07 8.48 0.19
N TYR A 55 -3.27 7.19 -0.17
CA TYR A 55 -2.35 6.43 -1.00
C TYR A 55 -2.82 6.23 -2.44
N GLY A 56 -4.00 6.73 -2.79
CA GLY A 56 -4.51 6.75 -4.16
C GLY A 56 -3.59 7.53 -5.10
N ARG A 57 -3.85 7.39 -6.41
CA ARG A 57 -3.13 8.15 -7.44
C ARG A 57 -3.30 9.64 -7.18
N SER A 58 -2.25 10.29 -6.68
CA SER A 58 -2.18 11.74 -6.66
C SER A 58 -2.15 12.24 -8.10
N ASN A 59 -2.88 13.30 -8.43
CA ASN A 59 -2.80 13.97 -9.73
C ASN A 59 -1.43 14.64 -9.99
N ALA A 60 -0.49 14.50 -9.06
CA ALA A 60 0.90 14.85 -9.28
C ALA A 60 1.50 13.86 -10.28
N THR A 61 1.42 14.19 -11.57
CA THR A 61 2.32 13.63 -12.58
C THR A 61 3.74 13.92 -12.12
N MET A 62 4.54 12.89 -11.90
CA MET A 62 5.97 13.04 -11.70
C MET A 62 6.52 13.80 -12.91
N SER A 63 6.94 15.05 -12.68
CA SER A 63 7.70 15.85 -13.64
C SER A 63 9.15 15.40 -13.62
#